data_AF-S2KAR5-F1
#
_entry.id   AF-S2KAR5-F1
#
_cell.length_a   1.000
_cell.length_b   1.000
_cell.length_c   1.000
_cell.angle_alpha   90.00
_cell.angle_beta   90.00
_cell.angle_gamma   90.00
#
_symmetry.space_group_name_H-M   'P 1'
#
loop_
_entity.id
_entity.type
_entity.pdbx_description
1 polymer ?
#
loop_
_entity_poly.entity_id
_entity_poly.type
_entity_poly.pdbx_seq_one_letter_code
_entity_poly.pdbx_strand_id
1 'polypeptide(L)'
;MTTSIELIVYLEPSAEFKHQVEHFLDSCRAKYGPTTANKYGCHITMTGFFNVKTEDDQIRMRQLLDESLQQRRDTSPPQIDKNSLLVKDKTTQAPVHLLLPISVSKDLHLAMENLSRKCGAIATLRLKKINHISLAYWDEPEATQEQQELWHIAVTKEEIFEKIQHDADTYFCHANDPLYWDVVLYQRVHKGNLVGESHVFRELSRWRV
;
A
#
# COMPACT_ATOMS: atom_id res chain seq x y z
N MET A 1 4.74 -27.40 -16.26
CA MET A 1 4.16 -26.04 -16.25
C MET A 1 5.03 -25.21 -15.32
N THR A 2 5.69 -24.16 -15.80
CA THR A 2 6.39 -23.23 -14.91
C THR A 2 5.35 -22.38 -14.19
N THR A 3 5.30 -22.50 -12.86
CA THR A 3 4.45 -21.66 -12.03
C THR A 3 4.96 -20.23 -12.08
N SER A 4 4.13 -19.31 -12.54
CA SER A 4 4.41 -17.88 -12.51
C SER A 4 4.63 -17.41 -11.07
N ILE A 5 5.64 -16.58 -10.83
CA ILE A 5 5.92 -15.96 -9.53
C ILE A 5 5.31 -14.56 -9.54
N GLU A 6 4.37 -14.32 -8.62
CA GLU A 6 3.71 -13.02 -8.51
C GLU A 6 4.44 -12.10 -7.53
N LEU A 7 4.84 -10.93 -8.01
CA LEU A 7 5.67 -9.95 -7.32
C LEU A 7 4.95 -8.62 -7.17
N ILE A 8 5.41 -7.83 -6.19
CA ILE A 8 4.97 -6.45 -5.98
C ILE A 8 6.08 -5.61 -5.33
N VAL A 9 6.10 -4.31 -5.63
CA VAL A 9 7.03 -3.36 -5.00
C VAL A 9 6.26 -2.44 -4.06
N TYR A 10 6.72 -2.37 -2.81
CA TYR A 10 6.21 -1.48 -1.78
C TYR A 10 7.28 -0.48 -1.33
N LEU A 11 6.82 0.65 -0.83
CA LEU A 11 7.60 1.59 -0.04
C LEU A 11 7.11 1.51 1.41
N GLU A 12 7.98 1.11 2.32
CA GLU A 12 7.68 0.89 3.73
C GLU A 12 8.41 1.94 4.61
N PRO A 13 7.75 2.47 5.65
CA PRO A 13 8.39 3.36 6.60
C PRO A 13 9.30 2.60 7.57
N SER A 14 10.01 3.33 8.42
CA SER A 14 10.74 2.75 9.55
C SER A 14 9.85 1.87 10.42
N ALA A 15 10.45 0.88 11.08
CA ALA A 15 9.72 -0.09 11.89
C ALA A 15 8.86 0.55 12.99
N GLU A 16 9.33 1.64 13.60
CA GLU A 16 8.58 2.39 14.61
C GLU A 16 7.28 2.96 14.04
N PHE A 17 7.36 3.68 12.91
CA PHE A 17 6.18 4.26 12.28
C PHE A 17 5.26 3.18 11.70
N LYS A 18 5.84 2.10 11.14
CA LYS A 18 5.10 0.93 10.69
C LYS A 18 4.23 0.37 11.82
N HIS A 19 4.80 0.20 13.01
CA HIS A 19 4.09 -0.29 14.19
C HIS A 19 2.98 0.66 14.65
N GLN A 20 3.18 1.98 14.58
CA GLN A 20 2.14 2.97 14.89
C GLN A 20 0.94 2.83 13.94
N VAL A 21 1.18 2.72 12.64
CA VAL A 21 0.11 2.51 11.66
C VAL A 21 -0.59 1.16 11.87
N GLU A 22 0.16 0.09 12.10
CA GLU A 22 -0.40 -1.25 12.36
C GLU A 22 -1.26 -1.25 13.63
N HIS A 23 -0.78 -0.63 14.71
CA HIS A 23 -1.55 -0.45 15.94
C HIS A 23 -2.86 0.33 15.71
N PHE A 24 -2.80 1.40 14.90
CA PHE A 24 -4.01 2.14 14.51
C PHE A 24 -4.99 1.23 13.73
N LEU A 25 -4.50 0.51 12.72
CA LEU A 25 -5.32 -0.40 11.91
C LEU A 25 -5.98 -1.51 12.75
N ASP A 26 -5.26 -2.06 13.72
CA ASP A 26 -5.78 -3.07 14.65
C ASP A 26 -6.83 -2.49 15.60
N SER A 27 -6.58 -1.26 16.10
CA SER A 27 -7.54 -0.54 16.95
C SER A 27 -8.83 -0.23 16.18
N CYS A 28 -8.71 0.23 14.93
CA CYS A 28 -9.86 0.44 14.04
C CYS A 28 -10.60 -0.86 13.78
N ARG A 29 -9.88 -1.96 13.50
CA ARG A 29 -10.50 -3.28 13.31
C ARG A 29 -11.31 -3.72 14.54
N ALA A 30 -10.78 -3.52 15.74
CA ALA A 30 -11.45 -3.88 16.97
C ALA A 30 -12.71 -3.03 17.23
N LYS A 31 -12.69 -1.75 16.86
CA LYS A 31 -13.78 -0.79 17.12
C LYS A 31 -14.87 -0.78 16.03
N TYR A 32 -14.47 -0.91 14.77
CA TYR A 32 -15.31 -0.69 13.59
C TYR A 32 -15.49 -1.93 12.71
N GLY A 33 -14.80 -3.02 13.04
CA GLY A 33 -14.74 -4.22 12.20
C GLY A 33 -13.63 -4.15 11.13
N PRO A 34 -13.37 -5.26 10.43
CA PRO A 34 -12.29 -5.33 9.46
C PRO A 34 -12.57 -4.48 8.21
N THR A 35 -11.50 -3.88 7.70
CA THR A 35 -11.47 -3.17 6.41
C THR A 35 -10.52 -3.89 5.46
N THR A 36 -10.58 -3.58 4.16
CA THR A 36 -9.63 -4.13 3.19
C THR A 36 -8.19 -3.66 3.45
N ALA A 37 -8.00 -2.50 4.10
CA ALA A 37 -6.67 -2.02 4.49
C ALA A 37 -5.92 -2.99 5.41
N ASN A 38 -6.64 -3.73 6.26
CA ASN A 38 -6.04 -4.70 7.19
C ASN A 38 -5.37 -5.90 6.47
N LYS A 39 -5.63 -6.14 5.18
CA LYS A 39 -5.07 -7.28 4.45
C LYS A 39 -3.58 -7.18 4.12
N TYR A 40 -3.05 -5.95 4.08
CA TYR A 40 -1.72 -5.68 3.53
C TYR A 40 -0.75 -5.07 4.54
N GLY A 41 -1.25 -4.55 5.68
CA GLY A 41 -0.44 -3.86 6.67
C GLY A 41 0.03 -2.47 6.22
N CYS A 42 0.97 -1.88 6.96
CA CYS A 42 1.49 -0.55 6.67
C CYS A 42 2.48 -0.55 5.50
N HIS A 43 2.06 0.00 4.36
CA HIS A 43 2.88 0.13 3.15
C HIS A 43 2.30 1.20 2.21
N ILE A 44 3.12 1.65 1.27
CA ILE A 44 2.69 2.41 0.08
C ILE A 44 2.91 1.52 -1.14
N THR A 45 1.87 1.26 -1.92
CA THR A 45 2.00 0.47 -3.14
C THR A 45 2.70 1.26 -4.24
N MET A 46 3.84 0.77 -4.75
CA MET A 46 4.57 1.40 -5.86
C MET A 46 4.22 0.81 -7.23
N THR A 47 3.85 -0.48 -7.27
CA THR A 47 3.40 -1.17 -8.48
C THR A 47 2.12 -1.98 -8.20
N GLY A 48 1.30 -2.24 -9.21
CA GLY A 48 0.39 -3.38 -9.15
C GLY A 48 1.16 -4.70 -9.08
N PHE A 49 0.48 -5.79 -8.75
CA PHE A 49 1.02 -7.14 -8.90
C PHE A 49 1.45 -7.38 -10.35
N PHE A 50 2.59 -8.05 -10.51
CA PHE A 50 3.13 -8.47 -11.80
C PHE A 50 3.74 -9.86 -11.70
N ASN A 51 3.87 -10.52 -12.84
CA ASN A 51 4.28 -11.91 -12.92
C ASN A 51 5.65 -12.04 -13.58
N VAL A 52 6.53 -12.86 -13.01
CA VAL A 52 7.78 -13.29 -13.64
C VAL A 52 7.76 -14.81 -13.85
N LYS A 53 8.40 -15.30 -14.91
CA LYS A 53 8.26 -16.71 -15.32
C LYS A 53 9.30 -17.63 -14.70
N THR A 54 10.48 -17.10 -14.42
CA THR A 54 11.64 -17.88 -13.96
C THR A 54 12.30 -17.24 -12.75
N GLU A 55 13.17 -18.00 -12.08
CA GLU A 55 14.02 -17.47 -11.01
C GLU A 55 15.06 -16.48 -11.56
N ASP A 56 15.57 -16.70 -12.78
CA ASP A 56 16.46 -15.77 -13.47
C ASP A 56 15.78 -14.41 -13.72
N ASP A 57 14.51 -14.41 -14.15
CA ASP A 57 13.71 -13.19 -14.29
C ASP A 57 13.57 -12.45 -12.95
N GLN A 58 13.40 -13.20 -11.85
CA GLN A 58 13.32 -12.63 -10.50
C GLN A 58 14.66 -12.02 -10.07
N ILE A 59 15.79 -12.69 -10.32
CA ILE A 59 17.14 -12.16 -10.09
C ILE A 59 17.34 -10.89 -10.90
N ARG A 60 16.97 -10.91 -12.18
CA ARG A 60 17.12 -9.75 -13.07
C ARG A 60 16.23 -8.59 -12.63
N MET A 61 15.01 -8.86 -12.16
CA MET A 61 14.13 -7.83 -11.59
C MET A 61 14.77 -7.14 -10.39
N ARG A 62 15.41 -7.88 -9.47
CA ARG A 62 16.13 -7.31 -8.33
C ARG A 62 17.26 -6.37 -8.78
N GLN A 63 18.06 -6.81 -9.75
CA GLN A 63 19.16 -6.00 -10.31
C GLN A 63 18.65 -4.70 -10.94
N LEU A 64 17.59 -4.78 -11.76
CA LEU A 64 17.04 -3.61 -12.42
C LEU A 64 16.41 -2.62 -11.43
N LEU A 65 15.81 -3.10 -10.35
CA LEU A 65 15.29 -2.26 -9.28
C LEU A 65 16.44 -1.56 -8.53
N ASP A 66 17.48 -2.31 -8.13
CA ASP A 66 18.69 -1.75 -7.50
C ASP A 66 19.33 -0.65 -8.36
N GLU A 67 19.61 -0.96 -9.64
CA GLU A 67 20.15 0.01 -10.61
C GLU A 67 19.28 1.26 -10.75
N SER A 68 17.95 1.11 -10.70
CA SER A 68 17.02 2.24 -10.87
C SER A 68 16.98 3.12 -9.63
N LEU A 69 17.11 2.53 -8.43
CA LEU A 69 17.15 3.26 -7.17
C LEU A 69 18.48 4.00 -6.97
N GLN A 70 19.60 3.42 -7.42
CA GLN A 70 20.93 4.06 -7.34
C GLN A 70 21.06 5.32 -8.21
N GLN A 71 20.15 5.53 -9.17
CA GLN A 71 20.13 6.73 -10.03
C GLN A 71 19.49 7.94 -9.36
N ARG A 72 18.92 7.77 -8.15
CA ARG A 72 18.32 8.87 -7.39
C ARG A 72 19.41 9.83 -6.90
N ARG A 73 19.15 11.13 -7.08
CA ARG A 73 20.00 12.21 -6.55
C ARG A 73 19.40 12.79 -5.28
N ASP A 74 18.08 12.84 -5.21
CA ASP A 74 17.33 13.28 -4.04
C ASP A 74 16.99 12.09 -3.13
N THR A 75 17.68 12.06 -1.99
CA THR A 75 17.51 11.09 -0.90
C THR A 75 16.68 11.67 0.26
N SER A 76 15.91 12.75 0.02
CA SER A 76 15.01 13.29 1.04
C SER A 76 13.97 12.22 1.40
N PRO A 77 13.75 11.94 2.70
CA PRO A 77 12.79 10.95 3.11
C PRO A 77 11.37 11.43 2.75
N PRO A 78 10.47 10.51 2.36
CA PRO A 78 9.05 10.79 2.24
C PRO A 78 8.49 11.53 3.46
N GLN A 79 7.65 12.53 3.20
CA GLN A 79 7.00 13.38 4.20
C GLN A 79 5.55 12.95 4.39
N ILE A 80 5.10 12.85 5.63
CA ILE A 80 3.74 12.41 5.97
C ILE A 80 2.88 13.62 6.33
N ASP A 81 1.69 13.71 5.73
CA ASP A 81 0.67 14.63 6.22
C ASP A 81 0.02 14.02 7.46
N LYS A 82 0.00 14.78 8.55
CA LYS A 82 -0.58 14.34 9.83
C LYS A 82 -2.10 14.33 9.81
N ASN A 83 -2.71 14.94 8.79
CA ASN A 83 -4.16 14.87 8.56
C ASN A 83 -4.47 13.79 7.53
N SER A 84 -5.40 12.93 7.87
CA SER A 84 -5.92 11.93 6.96
C SER A 84 -6.80 12.57 5.88
N LEU A 85 -6.81 11.97 4.70
CA LEU A 85 -7.57 12.40 3.54
C LEU A 85 -8.74 11.45 3.32
N LEU A 86 -9.96 11.99 3.44
CA LEU A 86 -11.17 11.31 3.06
C LEU A 86 -11.46 11.49 1.56
N VAL A 87 -11.32 10.40 0.80
CA VAL A 87 -11.60 10.38 -0.63
C VAL A 87 -13.06 10.05 -0.87
N LYS A 88 -13.72 10.83 -1.72
CA LYS A 88 -15.13 10.68 -2.10
C LYS A 88 -15.27 10.23 -3.54
N ASP A 89 -16.28 9.41 -3.82
CA ASP A 89 -16.66 9.07 -5.18
C ASP A 89 -17.07 10.33 -5.95
N LYS A 90 -16.61 10.46 -7.20
CA LYS A 90 -16.86 11.67 -7.98
C LYS A 90 -18.33 11.89 -8.31
N THR A 91 -19.10 10.81 -8.41
CA THR A 91 -20.49 10.84 -8.85
C THR A 91 -21.44 10.94 -7.66
N THR A 92 -21.29 10.06 -6.67
CA THR A 92 -22.20 9.97 -5.53
C THR A 92 -21.78 10.88 -4.38
N GLN A 93 -20.53 11.38 -4.38
CA GLN A 93 -19.91 12.10 -3.27
C GLN A 93 -19.83 11.30 -1.95
N ALA A 94 -20.16 10.00 -1.99
CA ALA A 94 -20.01 9.12 -0.84
C ALA A 94 -18.52 8.87 -0.56
N PRO A 95 -18.10 8.80 0.71
CA PRO A 95 -16.73 8.44 1.05
C PRO A 95 -16.43 6.99 0.62
N VAL A 96 -15.25 6.78 0.05
CA VAL A 96 -14.82 5.49 -0.50
C VAL A 96 -13.49 5.00 0.06
N HIS A 97 -12.59 5.92 0.44
CA HIS A 97 -11.30 5.57 1.03
C HIS A 97 -10.91 6.61 2.07
N LEU A 98 -10.28 6.15 3.14
CA LEU A 98 -9.52 6.98 4.06
C LEU A 98 -8.04 6.68 3.90
N LEU A 99 -7.26 7.73 3.67
CA LEU A 99 -5.85 7.65 3.34
C LEU A 99 -5.03 8.46 4.33
N LEU A 100 -3.80 8.03 4.63
CA LEU A 100 -2.77 8.86 5.24
C LEU A 100 -1.88 9.41 4.12
N PRO A 101 -1.96 10.72 3.78
CA PRO A 101 -1.24 11.29 2.64
C PRO A 101 0.26 11.36 2.88
N ILE A 102 1.01 11.14 1.80
CA ILE A 102 2.48 11.15 1.80
C ILE A 102 2.98 11.86 0.55
N SER A 103 4.07 12.60 0.69
CA SER A 103 4.80 13.20 -0.43
C SER A 103 6.17 12.53 -0.56
N VAL A 104 6.52 12.10 -1.77
CA VAL A 104 7.84 11.53 -2.10
C VAL A 104 8.58 12.40 -3.09
N SER A 105 9.91 12.25 -3.17
CA SER A 105 10.71 12.97 -4.16
C SER A 105 10.36 12.52 -5.59
N LYS A 106 10.51 13.45 -6.56
CA LYS A 106 10.33 13.15 -8.00
C LYS A 106 11.29 12.06 -8.46
N ASP A 107 12.48 11.99 -7.87
CA ASP A 107 13.50 11.00 -8.18
C ASP A 107 13.02 9.57 -7.88
N LEU A 108 12.19 9.38 -6.85
CA LEU A 108 11.61 8.06 -6.57
C LEU A 108 10.59 7.65 -7.63
N HIS A 109 9.78 8.58 -8.14
CA HIS A 109 8.90 8.33 -9.28
C HIS A 109 9.70 7.97 -10.54
N LEU A 110 10.75 8.74 -10.85
CA LEU A 110 11.63 8.50 -11.98
C LEU A 110 12.33 7.13 -11.90
N ALA A 111 12.74 6.70 -10.69
CA ALA A 111 13.30 5.38 -10.47
C ALA A 111 12.31 4.26 -10.86
N MET A 112 11.04 4.39 -10.47
CA MET A 112 10.01 3.40 -10.82
C MET A 112 9.66 3.42 -12.33
N GLU A 113 9.67 4.59 -12.96
CA GLU A 113 9.51 4.72 -14.41
C GLU A 113 10.68 4.09 -15.18
N ASN A 114 11.91 4.29 -14.71
CA ASN A 114 13.11 3.65 -15.26
C ASN A 114 13.03 2.12 -15.14
N LEU A 115 12.63 1.61 -13.96
CA LEU A 115 12.41 0.18 -13.76
C LEU A 115 11.40 -0.37 -14.77
N SER A 116 10.21 0.24 -14.85
CA SER A 116 9.14 -0.19 -15.76
C SER A 116 9.60 -0.26 -17.22
N ARG A 117 10.38 0.73 -17.68
CA ARG A 117 10.96 0.75 -19.03
C ARG A 117 11.98 -0.38 -19.22
N LYS A 118 12.91 -0.56 -18.29
CA LYS A 118 14.00 -1.53 -18.39
C LYS A 118 13.52 -2.97 -18.29
N CYS A 119 12.47 -3.24 -17.52
CA CYS A 119 11.98 -4.59 -17.28
C CYS A 119 10.94 -5.08 -18.31
N GLY A 120 10.65 -4.33 -19.37
CA GLY A 120 9.58 -4.65 -20.33
C GLY A 120 9.71 -6.01 -21.02
N ALA A 121 10.93 -6.58 -21.09
CA ALA A 121 11.16 -7.95 -21.58
C ALA A 121 10.81 -9.05 -20.56
N ILE A 122 10.74 -8.69 -19.26
CA ILE A 122 10.51 -9.60 -18.13
C ILE A 122 9.05 -9.54 -17.68
N ALA A 123 8.55 -8.33 -17.44
CA ALA A 123 7.22 -8.09 -16.91
C ALA A 123 6.70 -6.69 -17.32
N THR A 124 5.38 -6.59 -17.44
CA THR A 124 4.70 -5.29 -17.59
C THR A 124 4.34 -4.76 -16.20
N LEU A 125 4.87 -3.59 -15.83
CA LEU A 125 4.57 -2.96 -14.55
C LEU A 125 3.48 -1.91 -14.68
N ARG A 126 2.39 -2.07 -13.93
CA ARG A 126 1.42 -0.99 -13.70
C ARG A 126 1.90 -0.13 -12.54
N LEU A 127 2.50 1.01 -12.82
CA LEU A 127 2.93 1.95 -11.77
C LEU A 127 1.74 2.52 -11.01
N LYS A 128 1.93 2.77 -9.72
CA LYS A 128 0.94 3.38 -8.82
C LYS A 128 1.43 4.76 -8.38
N LYS A 129 0.49 5.60 -7.97
CA LYS A 129 0.83 6.87 -7.31
C LYS A 129 1.41 6.54 -5.93
N ILE A 130 2.60 7.03 -5.65
CA ILE A 130 3.34 6.82 -4.40
C ILE A 130 3.02 7.99 -3.47
N ASN A 131 1.81 8.03 -2.93
CA ASN A 131 1.34 9.23 -2.20
C ASN A 131 0.43 8.97 -1.01
N HIS A 132 0.24 7.72 -0.60
CA HIS A 132 -0.60 7.42 0.56
C HIS A 132 -0.34 6.03 1.15
N ILE A 133 -0.64 5.90 2.44
CA ILE A 133 -0.97 4.63 3.09
C ILE A 133 -2.50 4.53 3.18
N SER A 134 -3.07 3.37 2.88
CA SER A 134 -4.52 3.16 3.04
C SER A 134 -4.85 2.88 4.51
N LEU A 135 -5.82 3.61 5.07
CA LEU A 135 -6.28 3.45 6.45
C LEU A 135 -7.59 2.68 6.55
N ALA A 136 -8.54 2.95 5.65
CA ALA A 136 -9.81 2.22 5.58
C ALA A 136 -10.40 2.28 4.17
N TYR A 137 -10.95 1.16 3.71
CA TYR A 137 -11.77 1.03 2.49
C TYR A 137 -12.41 -0.35 2.45
N TRP A 138 -13.45 -0.50 1.63
CA TRP A 138 -14.20 -1.74 1.42
C TRP A 138 -14.47 -1.93 -0.08
N ASP A 139 -13.53 -2.55 -0.78
CA ASP A 139 -13.60 -2.70 -2.25
C ASP A 139 -13.31 -4.15 -2.72
N GLU A 140 -13.59 -5.13 -1.88
CA GLU A 140 -13.28 -6.53 -2.20
C GLU A 140 -14.07 -7.03 -3.43
N PRO A 141 -13.37 -7.48 -4.50
CA PRO A 141 -14.04 -8.01 -5.69
C PRO A 141 -14.86 -9.28 -5.43
N GLU A 142 -14.52 -10.00 -4.36
CA GLU A 142 -15.13 -11.27 -3.97
C GLU A 142 -16.18 -11.09 -2.86
N ALA A 143 -16.53 -9.85 -2.50
CA ALA A 143 -17.56 -9.58 -1.50
C ALA A 143 -18.93 -10.09 -1.97
N THR A 144 -19.67 -10.73 -1.05
CA THR A 144 -21.07 -11.08 -1.29
C THR A 144 -21.93 -9.83 -1.36
N GLN A 145 -23.11 -9.93 -1.98
CA GLN A 145 -24.07 -8.82 -2.02
C GLN A 145 -24.44 -8.35 -0.60
N GLU A 146 -24.66 -9.28 0.33
CA GLU A 146 -24.96 -8.98 1.74
C GLU A 146 -23.82 -8.17 2.39
N GLN A 147 -22.56 -8.53 2.14
CA GLN A 147 -21.41 -7.76 2.64
C GLN A 147 -21.38 -6.34 2.07
N GLN A 148 -21.62 -6.20 0.76
CA GLN A 148 -21.67 -4.89 0.11
C GLN A 148 -22.79 -4.01 0.67
N GLU A 149 -23.97 -4.58 0.93
CA GLU A 149 -25.10 -3.87 1.54
C GLU A 149 -24.80 -3.43 2.98
N LEU A 150 -24.18 -4.30 3.79
CA LEU A 150 -23.74 -3.96 5.14
C LEU A 150 -22.71 -2.82 5.13
N TRP A 151 -21.73 -2.87 4.22
CA TRP A 151 -20.75 -1.79 4.07
C TRP A 151 -21.40 -0.49 3.63
N HIS A 152 -22.35 -0.56 2.70
CA HIS A 152 -23.08 0.62 2.26
C HIS A 152 -23.85 1.27 3.43
N ILE A 153 -24.50 0.47 4.28
CA ILE A 153 -25.18 0.96 5.49
C ILE A 153 -24.18 1.61 6.45
N ALA A 154 -23.07 0.95 6.76
CA ALA A 154 -22.05 1.48 7.66
C ALA A 154 -21.45 2.80 7.15
N VAL A 155 -21.19 2.89 5.84
CA VAL A 155 -20.64 4.07 5.19
C VAL A 155 -21.65 5.23 5.16
N THR A 156 -22.90 4.98 4.78
CA THR A 156 -23.86 6.06 4.50
C THR A 156 -24.73 6.45 5.68
N LYS A 157 -25.08 5.50 6.57
CA LYS A 157 -25.97 5.74 7.70
C LYS A 157 -25.22 5.91 9.02
N GLU A 158 -24.09 5.22 9.15
CA GLU A 158 -23.31 5.23 10.39
C GLU A 158 -22.10 6.15 10.34
N GLU A 159 -21.83 6.80 9.20
CA GLU A 159 -20.74 7.77 9.01
C GLU A 159 -19.40 7.19 9.49
N ILE A 160 -19.16 5.91 9.18
CA ILE A 160 -18.02 5.17 9.72
C ILE A 160 -16.68 5.79 9.27
N PHE A 161 -16.64 6.35 8.06
CA PHE A 161 -15.45 6.99 7.53
C PHE A 161 -15.09 8.27 8.29
N GLU A 162 -16.08 9.11 8.60
CA GLU A 162 -15.90 10.33 9.38
C GLU A 162 -15.43 10.02 10.79
N LYS A 163 -15.96 8.94 11.40
CA LYS A 163 -15.51 8.46 12.72
C LYS A 163 -14.07 7.96 12.68
N ILE A 164 -13.70 7.14 11.70
CA ILE A 164 -12.32 6.65 11.54
C ILE A 164 -11.37 7.81 11.22
N GLN A 165 -11.79 8.78 10.40
CA GLN A 165 -11.01 9.99 10.10
C GLN A 165 -10.71 10.78 11.37
N HIS A 166 -11.71 11.05 12.21
CA HIS A 166 -11.52 11.75 13.48
C HIS A 166 -10.51 11.03 14.40
N ASP A 167 -10.63 9.71 14.51
CA ASP A 167 -9.69 8.88 15.28
C ASP A 167 -8.28 8.91 14.66
N ALA A 168 -8.17 8.86 13.33
CA ALA A 168 -6.90 8.91 12.60
C ALA A 168 -6.19 10.25 12.82
N ASP A 169 -6.89 11.36 12.65
CA ASP A 169 -6.32 12.70 12.80
C ASP A 169 -5.84 12.91 14.25
N THR A 170 -6.63 12.46 15.22
CA THR A 170 -6.26 12.50 16.64
C THR A 170 -5.04 11.62 16.94
N TYR A 171 -4.97 10.42 16.36
CA TYR A 171 -3.87 9.50 16.58
C TYR A 171 -2.57 9.98 15.93
N PHE A 172 -2.61 10.37 14.66
CA PHE A 172 -1.43 10.70 13.87
C PHE A 172 -0.90 12.12 14.11
N CYS A 173 -1.68 13.05 14.68
CA CYS A 173 -1.15 14.37 15.04
C CYS A 173 0.02 14.32 16.04
N HIS A 174 0.17 13.22 16.78
CA HIS A 174 1.26 12.97 17.71
C HIS A 174 2.28 11.93 17.19
N ALA A 175 2.11 11.41 15.98
CA ALA A 175 3.00 10.41 15.42
C ALA A 175 4.34 11.03 15.01
N ASN A 176 5.44 10.35 15.33
CA ASN A 176 6.77 10.74 14.87
C ASN A 176 6.88 10.57 13.35
N ASP A 177 7.68 11.41 12.68
CA ASP A 177 8.02 11.14 11.29
C ASP A 177 8.98 9.95 11.20
N PRO A 178 8.81 9.07 10.20
CA PRO A 178 9.74 7.98 9.98
C PRO A 178 11.14 8.49 9.64
N LEU A 179 12.13 7.98 10.38
CA LEU A 179 13.55 8.32 10.19
C LEU A 179 14.10 7.91 8.83
N TYR A 180 13.48 6.91 8.21
CA TYR A 180 13.90 6.35 6.95
C TYR A 180 12.75 5.59 6.30
N TRP A 181 12.94 5.29 5.02
CA TRP A 181 12.04 4.45 4.25
C TRP A 181 12.83 3.38 3.52
N ASP A 182 12.15 2.28 3.21
CA ASP A 182 12.70 1.18 2.44
C ASP A 182 11.80 0.87 1.24
N VAL A 183 12.41 0.70 0.07
CA VAL A 183 11.75 0.02 -1.05
C VAL A 183 11.91 -1.48 -0.85
N VAL A 184 10.84 -2.23 -0.98
CA VAL A 184 10.83 -3.68 -0.73
C VAL A 184 10.18 -4.42 -1.89
N LEU A 185 10.87 -5.44 -2.38
CA LEU A 185 10.33 -6.37 -3.37
C LEU A 185 9.80 -7.60 -2.66
N TYR A 186 8.50 -7.84 -2.78
CA TYR A 186 7.81 -8.99 -2.21
C TYR A 186 7.37 -9.98 -3.28
N GLN A 187 7.36 -11.25 -2.92
CA GLN A 187 6.57 -12.28 -3.60
C GLN A 187 5.29 -12.54 -2.79
N ARG A 188 4.13 -12.57 -3.44
CA ARG A 188 2.91 -13.07 -2.79
C ARG A 188 2.95 -14.60 -2.76
N VAL A 189 2.97 -15.18 -1.55
CA VAL A 189 2.97 -16.64 -1.34
C VAL A 189 1.59 -17.19 -1.05
N HIS A 190 0.70 -16.35 -0.49
CA HIS A 190 -0.71 -16.68 -0.27
C HIS A 190 -1.57 -15.45 -0.56
N LYS A 191 -2.68 -15.67 -1.29
CA LYS A 191 -3.71 -14.66 -1.51
C LYS A 191 -4.85 -14.91 -0.54
N GLY A 192 -5.07 -13.98 0.39
CA GLY A 192 -6.25 -13.98 1.24
C GLY A 192 -7.48 -13.63 0.42
N ASN A 193 -8.47 -14.53 0.37
CA ASN A 193 -9.67 -14.37 -0.45
C ASN A 193 -10.82 -13.75 0.35
N LEU A 194 -10.82 -13.90 1.67
CA LEU A 194 -11.88 -13.39 2.54
C LEU A 194 -11.56 -12.01 3.12
N VAL A 195 -12.59 -11.23 3.46
CA VAL A 195 -12.44 -9.96 4.19
C VAL A 195 -11.77 -10.23 5.54
N GLY A 196 -10.72 -9.47 5.87
CA GLY A 196 -9.94 -9.68 7.09
C GLY A 196 -8.95 -10.83 7.04
N GLU A 197 -8.85 -11.57 5.93
CA GLU A 197 -7.76 -12.52 5.68
C GLU A 197 -6.58 -11.81 5.04
N SER A 198 -5.43 -11.84 5.71
CA SER A 198 -4.21 -11.18 5.23
C SER A 198 -3.57 -11.94 4.06
N HIS A 199 -2.99 -11.20 3.13
CA HIS A 199 -2.05 -11.79 2.18
C HIS A 199 -0.77 -12.17 2.90
N VAL A 200 -0.13 -13.25 2.47
CA VAL A 200 1.20 -13.62 2.97
C VAL A 200 2.22 -13.31 1.90
N PHE A 201 3.25 -12.56 2.31
CA PHE A 201 4.33 -12.14 1.45
C PHE A 201 5.66 -12.72 1.92
N ARG A 202 6.53 -13.07 0.96
CA ARG A 202 7.93 -13.41 1.19
C ARG A 202 8.78 -12.25 0.70
N GLU A 203 9.54 -11.64 1.62
CA GLU A 203 10.52 -10.60 1.25
C GLU A 203 11.61 -11.21 0.38
N LEU A 204 11.89 -10.58 -0.76
CA LEU A 204 12.98 -10.99 -1.64
C LEU A 204 14.19 -10.09 -1.51
N SER A 205 13.98 -8.78 -1.34
CA SER A 205 15.04 -7.78 -1.21
C SER A 205 14.47 -6.46 -0.67
N ARG A 206 15.34 -5.68 -0.01
CA ARG A 206 15.04 -4.40 0.64
C ARG A 206 16.15 -3.39 0.36
N TRP A 207 15.78 -2.15 0.05
CA TRP A 207 16.69 -1.05 -0.24
C TRP A 207 16.32 0.18 0.58
N ARG A 208 17.28 0.72 1.34
CA ARG A 208 17.14 1.99 2.05
C ARG A 208 17.06 3.14 1.04
N VAL A 209 16.05 4.00 1.17
CA VAL A 209 15.78 5.10 0.22
C VAL A 209 15.62 6.47 0.87
#